data_AF-A0A963ESJ1-F1
#
_entry.id   AF-A0A963ESJ1-F1
#
_cell.length_a   1.000
_cell.length_b   1.000
_cell.length_c   1.000
_cell.angle_alpha   90.00
_cell.angle_beta   90.00
_cell.angle_gamma   90.00
#
_symmetry.space_group_name_H-M   'P 1'
#
loop_
_entity.id
_entity.type
_entity.pdbx_description
1 polymer ?
#
loop_
_entity_poly.entity_id
_entity_poly.type
_entity_poly.pdbx_seq_one_letter_code
_entity_poly.pdbx_strand_id
1 'polypeptide(L)'
;MAKFHPELDLLTEHAAGNLPLAQAACVSAHMNYCEQCRRTSSQLQALGSVLFGNLQGVPVGEAQLDAVLARLDDEPPLSYANA
;
A
#
# COMPACT_ATOMS: atom_id res chain seq x y z
N MET A 1 0.44 13.42 20.37
CA MET A 1 1.66 12.96 19.68
C MET A 1 2.01 11.58 20.24
N ALA A 2 2.02 10.54 19.41
CA ALA A 2 2.41 9.20 19.86
C ALA A 2 3.85 9.26 20.40
N LYS A 3 4.09 8.64 21.56
CA LYS A 3 5.43 8.56 22.17
C LYS A 3 6.15 7.25 21.84
N PHE A 4 5.39 6.26 21.37
CA PHE A 4 5.86 4.94 21.00
C PHE A 4 5.44 4.69 19.55
N HIS A 5 6.41 4.35 18.73
CA HIS A 5 6.24 4.11 17.31
C HIS A 5 6.59 2.67 17.00
N PRO A 6 5.97 2.08 15.97
CA PRO A 6 6.50 0.88 15.33
C PRO A 6 7.98 1.06 15.02
N GLU A 7 8.77 0.04 15.32
CA GLU A 7 10.16 -0.03 14.88
C GLU A 7 10.25 0.02 13.35
N LEU A 8 11.38 0.49 12.82
CA LEU A 8 11.57 0.65 11.38
C LEU A 8 11.32 -0.67 10.63
N ASP A 9 11.83 -1.79 11.15
CA ASP A 9 11.64 -3.12 10.55
C ASP A 9 10.16 -3.45 10.39
N LEU A 10 9.33 -3.12 11.38
CA LEU A 10 7.88 -3.36 11.32
C LEU A 10 7.21 -2.49 10.26
N LEU A 11 7.66 -1.24 10.09
CA LEU A 11 7.19 -0.36 9.02
C LEU A 11 7.66 -0.82 7.63
N THR A 12 8.87 -1.38 7.53
CA THR A 12 9.40 -1.95 6.29
C THR A 12 8.62 -3.18 5.86
N GLU A 13 8.37 -4.13 6.77
CA GLU A 13 7.55 -5.30 6.46
C GLU A 13 6.10 -4.91 6.12
N HIS A 14 5.56 -3.87 6.78
CA HIS A 14 4.25 -3.33 6.44
C HIS A 14 4.22 -2.75 5.01
N ALA A 15 5.20 -1.90 4.67
CA ALA A 15 5.30 -1.28 3.35
C ALA A 15 5.56 -2.30 2.24
N ALA A 16 6.27 -3.39 2.54
CA ALA A 16 6.49 -4.51 1.63
C ALA A 16 5.28 -5.45 1.49
N GLY A 17 4.27 -5.36 2.36
CA GLY A 17 3.09 -6.22 2.35
C GLY A 17 3.32 -7.63 2.95
N ASN A 18 4.35 -7.80 3.78
CA ASN A 18 4.76 -9.10 4.33
C ASN A 18 4.19 -9.39 5.73
N LEU A 19 3.57 -8.42 6.40
CA LEU A 19 3.07 -8.62 7.76
C LEU A 19 1.85 -9.54 7.82
N PRO A 20 1.74 -10.39 8.86
CA PRO A 20 0.49 -11.05 9.22
C PRO A 20 -0.67 -10.04 9.33
N LEU A 21 -1.86 -10.45 8.90
CA LEU A 21 -3.04 -9.57 8.80
C LEU A 21 -3.32 -8.75 10.07
N ALA A 22 -3.25 -9.39 11.24
CA ALA A 22 -3.49 -8.71 12.52
C ALA A 22 -2.46 -7.60 12.79
N GLN A 23 -1.18 -7.86 12.49
CA GLN A 23 -0.12 -6.87 12.67
C GLN A 23 -0.25 -5.74 11.65
N ALA A 24 -0.56 -6.07 10.38
CA ALA A 24 -0.83 -5.08 9.36
C ALA A 24 -1.98 -4.14 9.76
N ALA A 25 -3.09 -4.68 10.28
CA ALA A 25 -4.22 -3.88 10.76
C ALA A 25 -3.82 -2.94 11.91
N CYS A 26 -3.01 -3.40 12.87
CA CYS A 26 -2.51 -2.54 13.95
C CYS A 26 -1.64 -1.39 13.43
N VAL A 27 -0.73 -1.67 12.49
CA VAL A 27 0.14 -0.64 11.88
C VAL A 27 -0.68 0.36 11.07
N SER A 28 -1.67 -0.11 10.28
CA SER A 28 -2.59 0.77 9.55
C SER A 28 -3.39 1.67 10.49
N ALA A 29 -3.95 1.12 11.57
CA ALA A 29 -4.67 1.91 12.57
C ALA A 29 -3.77 2.97 13.22
N HIS A 30 -2.51 2.64 13.52
CA HIS A 30 -1.54 3.61 14.05
C HIS A 30 -1.29 4.77 13.06
N MET A 31 -1.16 4.46 11.77
CA MET A 31 -0.92 5.46 10.74
C MET A 31 -2.05 6.48 10.59
N ASN A 32 -3.29 6.15 10.94
CA ASN A 32 -4.39 7.13 10.96
C ASN A 32 -4.09 8.31 11.92
N TYR A 33 -3.35 8.05 13.01
CA TYR A 33 -3.10 9.02 14.08
C TYR A 33 -1.65 9.52 14.16
N CYS A 34 -0.71 8.93 13.41
CA CYS A 34 0.70 9.28 13.47
C CYS A 34 1.27 9.70 12.11
N GLU A 35 1.49 11.02 11.93
CA GLU A 35 2.09 11.57 10.72
C GLU A 35 3.53 11.08 10.50
N GLN A 36 4.32 10.92 11.56
CA GLN A 36 5.70 10.44 11.46
C GLN A 36 5.76 9.05 10.81
N CYS A 37 4.95 8.10 11.29
CA CYS A 37 4.90 6.76 10.72
C CYS A 37 4.33 6.74 9.30
N ARG A 38 3.35 7.61 8.98
CA ARG A 38 2.89 7.79 7.59
C ARG A 38 4.00 8.27 6.67
N ARG A 39 4.78 9.27 7.10
CA ARG A 39 5.90 9.79 6.30
C ARG A 39 6.96 8.72 6.08
N THR A 40 7.35 7.97 7.11
CA THR A 40 8.31 6.88 6.99
C THR A 40 7.79 5.78 6.05
N SER A 41 6.53 5.35 6.20
CA SER A 41 5.93 4.36 5.30
C SER A 41 5.87 4.84 3.84
N SER A 42 5.55 6.12 3.62
CA SER A 42 5.54 6.71 2.27
C SER A 42 6.93 6.72 1.63
N GLN A 43 7.99 7.01 2.41
CA GLN A 43 9.37 6.92 1.92
C GLN A 43 9.76 5.50 1.54
N LEU A 44 9.37 4.51 2.35
CA LEU A 44 9.58 3.09 2.05
C LEU A 44 8.84 2.65 0.78
N GLN A 45 7.59 3.10 0.59
CA GLN A 45 6.82 2.85 -0.64
C GLN A 45 7.46 3.53 -1.86
N ALA A 46 7.99 4.74 -1.73
CA ALA A 46 8.71 5.42 -2.80
C ALA A 46 9.96 4.64 -3.23
N LEU A 47 10.71 4.09 -2.27
CA LEU A 47 11.81 3.16 -2.56
C LEU A 47 11.30 1.92 -3.32
N GLY A 48 10.19 1.32 -2.87
CA GLY A 48 9.54 0.21 -3.55
C GLY A 48 9.16 0.54 -5.00
N SER A 49 8.69 1.75 -5.27
CA SER A 49 8.36 2.23 -6.62
C SER A 49 9.60 2.29 -7.53
N VAL A 50 10.73 2.78 -7.02
CA VAL A 50 12.00 2.78 -7.76
C VAL A 50 12.45 1.35 -8.07
N LEU A 51 12.35 0.43 -7.11
CA LEU A 51 12.67 -0.98 -7.32
C LEU A 51 11.73 -1.63 -8.35
N PHE A 52 10.43 -1.33 -8.27
CA PHE A 52 9.41 -1.81 -9.19
C PHE A 52 9.67 -1.34 -10.63
N GLY A 53 10.10 -0.10 -10.81
CA GLY A 53 10.45 0.44 -12.13
C GLY A 53 11.63 -0.26 -12.82
N ASN A 54 12.45 -1.01 -12.07
CA ASN A 54 13.55 -1.81 -12.61
C ASN A 54 13.13 -3.24 -13.00
N LEU A 55 11.90 -3.65 -12.70
CA LEU A 55 11.41 -4.97 -13.06
C LEU A 55 11.09 -5.06 -14.55
N GLN A 56 11.34 -6.22 -15.13
CA GLN A 56 10.90 -6.49 -16.50
C GLN A 56 9.38 -6.64 -16.54
N GLY A 57 8.73 -5.91 -17.44
CA GLY A 57 7.31 -6.05 -17.68
C GLY A 57 6.96 -7.46 -18.15
N VAL A 58 5.89 -8.02 -17.60
CA VAL A 58 5.32 -9.29 -18.05
C VAL A 58 4.19 -8.99 -19.04
N PRO A 59 4.21 -9.55 -20.25
CA PRO A 59 3.15 -9.31 -21.23
C PRO A 59 1.80 -9.80 -20.69
N VAL A 60 0.76 -9.01 -20.93
CA VAL A 60 -0.63 -9.37 -20.68
C VAL A 60 -1.36 -9.58 -22.01
N GLY A 61 -2.54 -10.20 -21.98
CA GLY A 61 -3.34 -10.39 -23.19
C GLY A 61 -3.78 -9.07 -23.81
N GLU A 62 -3.95 -9.03 -25.14
CA GLU A 62 -4.29 -7.81 -25.90
C GLU A 62 -5.60 -7.16 -25.41
N ALA A 63 -6.59 -7.97 -25.05
CA ALA A 63 -7.88 -7.50 -24.54
C ALA A 63 -7.85 -7.03 -23.07
N GLN A 64 -6.72 -7.17 -22.36
CA GLN A 64 -6.64 -6.88 -20.92
C GLN A 64 -6.90 -5.39 -20.62
N LEU A 65 -6.40 -4.49 -21.47
CA LEU A 65 -6.62 -3.06 -21.31
C LEU A 65 -8.13 -2.74 -21.43
N ASP A 66 -8.78 -3.20 -22.50
CA ASP A 66 -10.20 -2.97 -22.74
C ASP A 66 -11.07 -3.56 -21.62
N ALA A 67 -10.75 -4.77 -21.17
CA ALA A 67 -11.46 -5.45 -20.09
C ALA A 67 -11.38 -4.71 -18.75
N VAL A 68 -10.23 -4.05 -18.45
CA VAL A 68 -10.07 -3.25 -17.23
C VAL A 68 -10.79 -1.91 -17.38
N LEU A 69 -10.67 -1.24 -18.53
CA LEU A 69 -11.29 0.07 -18.77
C LEU A 69 -12.82 0.00 -18.78
N ALA A 70 -13.40 -1.08 -19.29
CA ALA A 70 -14.85 -1.29 -19.31
C ALA A 70 -15.49 -1.35 -17.90
N ARG A 71 -14.68 -1.52 -16.84
CA ARG A 71 -15.13 -1.64 -15.45
C ARG A 71 -14.96 -0.37 -14.62
N LEU A 72 -14.49 0.74 -15.20
CA LEU A 72 -14.24 1.98 -14.45
C LEU A 72 -15.53 2.64 -13.93
N ASP A 73 -16.64 2.47 -14.65
CA ASP A 73 -17.96 3.01 -14.29
C ASP A 73 -18.83 2.02 -13.50
N ASP A 74 -18.32 0.82 -13.21
CA ASP A 74 -19.02 -0.15 -12.37
C ASP A 74 -19.10 0.36 -10.92
N GLU A 75 -20.13 -0.07 -10.18
CA GLU A 75 -20.20 0.18 -8.74
C GLU A 75 -18.95 -0.42 -8.05
N PRO A 76 -18.18 0.37 -7.29
CA PRO A 76 -16.97 -0.11 -6.65
C PRO A 76 -17.30 -1.25 -5.68
N PRO A 77 -16.59 -2.40 -5.75
CA PRO A 77 -16.96 -3.58 -4.97
C PRO A 77 -16.78 -3.40 -3.46
N LEU A 78 -16.02 -2.39 -3.02
CA LEU A 78 -15.84 -1.94 -1.63
C LEU A 78 -15.46 -0.45 -1.61
N SER A 79 -16.33 0.42 -1.08
CA SER A 79 -16.04 1.83 -0.84
C SER A 79 -15.89 2.09 0.66
N TYR A 80 -14.67 2.42 1.11
CA TYR A 80 -14.46 2.95 2.44
C TYR A 80 -14.61 4.47 2.35
N ALA A 81 -15.63 5.03 3.02
CA ALA A 81 -15.82 6.46 3.10
C ALA A 81 -14.65 7.09 3.87
N ASN A 82 -13.63 7.55 3.13
CA ASN A 82 -12.48 8.32 3.58
C ASN A 82 -11.76 7.78 4.85
N ALA A 83 -10.65 7.07 4.63
CA ALA A 83 -9.59 6.94 5.65
C ALA A 83 -8.82 8.26 5.77
#